data_AF-A0AAD9KAK5-F1
#
_entry.id   AF-A0AAD9KAK5-F1
#
_cell.length_a   1.000
_cell.length_b   1.000
_cell.length_c   1.000
_cell.angle_alpha   90.00
_cell.angle_beta   90.00
_cell.angle_gamma   90.00
#
_symmetry.space_group_name_H-M   'P 1'
#
loop_
_entity.id
_entity.type
_entity.pdbx_description
1 polymer ?
#
loop_
_entity_poly.entity_id
_entity_poly.type
_entity_poly.pdbx_seq_one_letter_code
_entity_poly.pdbx_strand_id
1 'polypeptide(L)'
;MPFYNYYRVIRVRRRIFQSLIVLFVLGNAVHIGLSFIGANNRQRKSLSLNDVEYDPVLPYRYPEEVDIRIVVITFNRASSLEKLLESLDKLELDGDTGYLEIWIDRKDDGSGDGKPGGRINLDTLKVARTFSWSRGRTRVHVHKKNVGICGQWLDTWRPRAGTRELALLLEDDVIVSPFAYRWLKAVHRKYGFRSDVAGYTLQSEQVNQANGSGALVRPKDQVAFLYKLIGSWGFAPHPGSWLAFQDWYHRVRRQGRFRPYVARASLITKWYRMFEAKQLQETMWTMWHVYYSDKYDLFTVYNNIQAVTNSADILLSVNRMEPGLHFQRKRSDSSEKLLRVWSPDYVKFPDSLLAYDFDGSLATKHSA
;
A
#
# COMPACT_ATOMS: atom_id res chain seq x y z
N MET A 1 -1.10 -12.20 -6.01
CA MET A 1 0.04 -12.09 -5.06
C MET A 1 1.22 -12.93 -5.56
N PRO A 2 2.39 -12.33 -5.84
CA PRO A 2 3.60 -13.08 -6.17
C PRO A 2 4.30 -13.54 -4.90
N PHE A 3 4.02 -14.76 -4.47
CA PHE A 3 5.00 -15.50 -3.65
C PHE A 3 5.39 -16.81 -4.32
N TYR A 4 5.14 -16.95 -5.64
CA TYR A 4 5.23 -18.21 -6.36
C TYR A 4 6.65 -18.75 -6.62
N ASN A 5 7.72 -18.04 -6.29
CA ASN A 5 9.08 -18.43 -6.69
C ASN A 5 10.11 -18.30 -5.55
N TYR A 6 9.82 -18.93 -4.41
CA TYR A 6 10.86 -19.53 -3.58
C TYR A 6 11.01 -20.99 -4.04
N TYR A 7 12.21 -21.56 -3.99
CA TYR A 7 12.56 -22.95 -4.36
C TYR A 7 13.10 -23.20 -5.79
N ARG A 8 14.35 -22.78 -5.99
CA ARG A 8 15.36 -23.66 -6.60
C ARG A 8 16.62 -23.59 -5.74
N VAL A 9 16.81 -24.58 -4.87
CA VAL A 9 17.94 -24.70 -3.95
C VAL A 9 19.06 -25.46 -4.67
N ILE A 10 20.22 -24.83 -4.86
CA ILE A 10 21.50 -25.56 -4.96
C ILE A 10 22.53 -24.82 -4.10
N ARG A 11 23.11 -25.57 -3.15
CA ARG A 11 24.15 -25.22 -2.19
C ARG A 11 25.44 -24.76 -2.88
N VAL A 12 26.09 -23.69 -2.41
CA VAL A 12 27.58 -23.62 -2.29
C VAL A 12 27.96 -22.75 -1.07
N ARG A 13 29.08 -23.13 -0.46
CA ARG A 13 29.59 -22.87 0.89
C ARG A 13 30.18 -21.46 1.13
N ARG A 14 30.27 -21.13 2.43
CA ARG A 14 31.02 -20.05 3.10
C ARG A 14 32.42 -19.81 2.50
N ARG A 15 32.86 -18.54 2.49
CA ARG A 15 34.23 -18.14 2.86
C ARG A 15 34.28 -16.69 3.38
N ILE A 16 35.09 -16.54 4.42
CA ILE A 16 35.47 -15.35 5.19
C ILE A 16 36.52 -14.56 4.40
N PHE A 17 36.53 -13.23 4.46
CA PHE A 17 37.77 -12.45 4.41
C PHE A 17 37.63 -11.12 5.18
N GLN A 18 38.64 -10.83 6.00
CA GLN A 18 38.91 -9.61 6.75
C GLN A 18 39.68 -8.58 5.90
N SER A 19 39.82 -7.37 6.46
CA SER A 19 40.86 -6.34 6.21
C SER A 19 40.52 -5.30 5.12
N LEU A 20 40.81 -3.99 5.23
CA LEU A 20 41.57 -3.19 6.19
C LEU A 20 41.21 -1.68 5.98
N ILE A 21 41.55 -0.86 6.98
CA ILE A 21 41.45 0.62 7.08
C ILE A 21 42.49 1.34 6.19
N VAL A 22 42.15 2.50 5.61
CA VAL A 22 43.08 3.65 5.43
C VAL A 22 42.33 4.97 5.65
N LEU A 23 42.92 5.82 6.49
CA LEU A 23 42.54 7.18 6.91
C LEU A 23 43.33 8.21 6.07
N PHE A 24 42.76 9.37 5.75
CA PHE A 24 43.50 10.63 5.54
C PHE A 24 42.63 11.84 5.92
N VAL A 25 43.27 12.83 6.56
CA VAL A 25 42.69 14.00 7.24
C VAL A 25 43.22 15.30 6.60
N LEU A 26 42.49 16.41 6.82
CA LEU A 26 42.82 17.84 6.70
C LEU A 26 42.71 18.42 5.27
N GLY A 27 42.11 19.57 5.01
CA GLY A 27 41.54 20.64 5.84
C GLY A 27 41.67 21.96 5.06
N ASN A 28 40.67 22.85 5.12
CA ASN A 28 40.80 24.31 5.23
C ASN A 28 39.47 25.03 4.98
N ALA A 29 39.17 25.96 5.90
CA ALA A 29 38.05 26.88 5.88
C ALA A 29 38.49 28.24 5.30
N VAL A 30 37.58 28.92 4.61
CA VAL A 30 37.64 30.38 4.41
C VAL A 30 36.22 30.94 4.52
N HIS A 31 36.04 31.86 5.47
CA HIS A 31 34.88 32.73 5.64
C HIS A 31 35.14 34.04 4.90
N ILE A 32 34.22 34.50 4.05
CA ILE A 32 34.07 35.92 3.70
C ILE A 32 32.56 36.21 3.60
N GLY A 33 32.09 37.16 4.40
CA GLY A 33 30.75 37.72 4.30
C GLY A 33 30.76 39.02 3.49
N LEU A 34 29.63 39.33 2.85
CA LEU A 34 29.23 40.67 2.46
C LEU A 34 27.70 40.69 2.29
N SER A 35 27.09 41.69 2.91
CA SER A 35 25.65 42.00 2.85
C SER A 35 25.40 43.04 1.75
N PHE A 36 24.23 43.00 1.09
CA PHE A 36 23.25 44.11 1.06
C PHE A 36 22.12 43.93 -0.01
N ILE A 37 20.89 44.27 0.43
CA ILE A 37 19.74 44.90 -0.26
C ILE A 37 18.93 44.09 -1.30
N GLY A 38 17.79 43.57 -0.83
CA GLY A 38 16.46 44.12 -1.13
C GLY A 38 15.86 43.97 -2.54
N ALA A 39 14.95 43.00 -2.71
CA ALA A 39 13.79 43.14 -3.59
C ALA A 39 12.65 42.23 -3.13
N ASN A 40 11.49 42.84 -2.86
CA ASN A 40 10.22 42.21 -2.51
C ASN A 40 9.78 41.19 -3.57
N ASN A 41 9.45 39.96 -3.16
CA ASN A 41 8.39 39.23 -3.83
C ASN A 41 7.68 38.26 -2.88
N ARG A 42 6.35 38.32 -2.92
CA ARG A 42 5.37 37.67 -2.02
C ARG A 42 5.76 36.26 -1.58
N GLN A 43 6.13 36.11 -0.30
CA GLN A 43 6.12 34.80 0.36
C GLN A 43 4.68 34.32 0.49
N ARG A 44 4.33 33.28 -0.27
CA ARG A 44 3.35 32.29 0.19
C ARG A 44 3.90 31.75 1.50
N LYS A 45 3.25 32.07 2.62
CA LYS A 45 3.54 31.46 3.93
C LYS A 45 3.44 29.95 3.76
N SER A 46 4.59 29.27 3.72
CA SER A 46 4.66 27.85 4.06
C SER A 46 4.21 27.76 5.53
N LEU A 47 2.97 27.30 5.71
CA LEU A 47 2.48 26.98 7.04
C LEU A 47 3.39 25.89 7.62
N SER A 48 3.98 26.23 8.77
CA SER A 48 4.97 25.43 9.49
C SER A 48 4.49 24.01 9.74
N LEU A 49 5.41 23.06 9.57
CA LEU A 49 5.32 21.68 10.01
C LEU A 49 5.03 21.64 11.51
N ASN A 50 3.76 21.47 11.87
CA ASN A 50 3.41 20.94 13.17
C ASN A 50 3.61 19.43 13.08
N ASP A 51 4.67 18.93 13.71
CA ASP A 51 4.79 17.52 14.06
C ASP A 51 3.61 17.18 14.98
N VAL A 52 2.51 16.69 14.41
CA VAL A 52 1.33 16.27 15.17
C VAL A 52 1.75 15.05 15.99
N GLU A 53 1.78 15.21 17.30
CA GLU A 53 2.14 14.17 18.25
C GLU A 53 1.13 13.00 18.15
N TYR A 54 1.58 11.85 17.62
CA TYR A 54 0.78 10.63 17.50
C TYR A 54 0.94 9.74 18.74
N ASP A 55 -0.20 9.34 19.32
CA ASP A 55 -0.31 8.28 20.33
C ASP A 55 -0.27 6.90 19.63
N PRO A 56 0.72 6.03 19.94
CA PRO A 56 0.89 4.75 19.27
C PRO A 56 -0.16 3.68 19.58
N VAL A 57 -1.19 3.95 20.39
CA VAL A 57 -2.18 2.93 20.80
C VAL A 57 -3.36 2.79 19.81
N LEU A 58 -3.67 3.82 19.01
CA LEU A 58 -4.83 3.81 18.10
C LEU A 58 -4.42 4.23 16.69
N PRO A 59 -4.89 3.55 15.62
CA PRO A 59 -4.61 3.95 14.24
C PRO A 59 -4.84 5.44 13.98
N TYR A 60 -3.97 6.06 13.18
CA TYR A 60 -3.92 7.51 12.96
C TYR A 60 -5.19 8.04 12.32
N ARG A 61 -5.84 8.99 13.00
CA ARG A 61 -7.03 9.68 12.49
C ARG A 61 -6.69 11.10 12.09
N TYR A 62 -6.97 11.45 10.85
CA TYR A 62 -6.73 12.79 10.32
C TYR A 62 -7.81 13.78 10.80
N PRO A 63 -7.43 15.03 11.13
CA PRO A 63 -8.37 16.07 11.55
C PRO A 63 -9.16 16.67 10.37
N GLU A 64 -8.63 16.58 9.16
CA GLU A 64 -9.33 16.99 7.94
C GLU A 64 -10.09 15.82 7.32
N GLU A 65 -11.24 16.10 6.69
CA GLU A 65 -11.92 15.16 5.78
C GLU A 65 -11.73 15.68 4.35
N VAL A 66 -11.34 14.79 3.45
CA VAL A 66 -11.11 15.09 2.02
C VAL A 66 -11.79 14.03 1.16
N ASP A 67 -11.88 14.25 -0.14
CA ASP A 67 -12.47 13.25 -1.04
C ASP A 67 -11.56 12.03 -1.20
N ILE A 68 -10.24 12.25 -1.35
CA ILE A 68 -9.23 11.20 -1.42
C ILE A 68 -8.01 11.49 -0.56
N ARG A 69 -7.64 10.52 0.26
CA ARG A 69 -6.37 10.50 0.99
C ARG A 69 -5.47 9.42 0.45
N ILE A 70 -4.31 9.82 -0.06
CA ILE A 70 -3.31 8.89 -0.56
C ILE A 70 -2.28 8.69 0.54
N VAL A 71 -2.13 7.46 1.01
CA VAL A 71 -1.22 7.11 2.09
C VAL A 71 -0.10 6.27 1.52
N VAL A 72 1.07 6.87 1.42
CA VAL A 72 2.29 6.20 0.96
C VAL A 72 3.04 5.70 2.18
N ILE A 73 3.35 4.40 2.20
CA ILE A 73 4.16 3.76 3.23
C ILE A 73 5.52 3.34 2.64
N THR A 74 6.60 3.71 3.30
CA THR A 74 7.97 3.49 2.82
C THR A 74 8.95 3.24 3.96
N PHE A 75 10.15 2.80 3.62
CA PHE A 75 11.19 2.44 4.57
C PHE A 75 12.55 2.99 4.15
N ASN A 76 13.20 2.36 3.16
CA ASN A 76 14.59 2.69 2.78
C ASN A 76 14.87 2.61 1.28
N ARG A 77 13.85 2.78 0.42
CA ARG A 77 13.98 2.71 -1.04
C ARG A 77 13.72 4.07 -1.70
N ALA A 78 14.62 5.03 -1.50
CA ALA A 78 14.50 6.41 -1.99
C ALA A 78 14.10 6.53 -3.48
N SER A 79 14.82 5.83 -4.38
CA SER A 79 14.50 5.84 -5.82
C SER A 79 13.16 5.17 -6.15
N SER A 80 12.75 4.19 -5.34
CA SER A 80 11.43 3.59 -5.48
C SER A 80 10.35 4.60 -5.10
N LEU A 81 10.48 5.23 -3.93
CA LEU A 81 9.57 6.27 -3.45
C LEU A 81 9.44 7.41 -4.46
N GLU A 82 10.56 7.92 -4.99
CA GLU A 82 10.56 9.01 -5.97
C GLU A 82 9.68 8.69 -7.19
N LYS A 83 9.83 7.51 -7.79
CA LYS A 83 9.02 7.06 -8.93
C LYS A 83 7.53 6.90 -8.59
N LEU A 84 7.20 6.46 -7.37
CA LEU A 84 5.81 6.45 -6.92
C LEU A 84 5.26 7.87 -6.84
N LEU A 85 5.98 8.79 -6.19
CA LEU A 85 5.58 10.18 -6.02
C LEU A 85 5.42 10.90 -7.38
N GLU A 86 6.30 10.64 -8.35
CA GLU A 86 6.18 11.12 -9.74
C GLU A 86 4.92 10.61 -10.44
N SER A 87 4.48 9.38 -10.16
CA SER A 87 3.22 8.85 -10.70
C SER A 87 2.02 9.51 -10.03
N LEU A 88 2.08 9.75 -8.73
CA LEU A 88 1.02 10.42 -7.97
C LEU A 88 0.84 11.88 -8.37
N ASP A 89 1.92 12.56 -8.77
CA ASP A 89 1.85 13.94 -9.27
C ASP A 89 1.07 14.07 -10.59
N LYS A 90 0.81 12.95 -11.27
CA LYS A 90 0.03 12.88 -12.50
C LYS A 90 -1.43 12.49 -12.26
N LEU A 91 -1.85 12.28 -11.00
CA LEU A 91 -3.23 11.92 -10.70
C LEU A 91 -4.21 13.01 -11.11
N GLU A 92 -5.30 12.57 -11.74
CA GLU A 92 -6.46 13.39 -12.04
C GLU A 92 -7.46 13.29 -10.88
N LEU A 93 -7.67 14.41 -10.18
CA LEU A 93 -8.60 14.50 -9.05
C LEU A 93 -10.02 14.92 -9.47
N ASP A 94 -10.24 15.26 -10.74
CA ASP A 94 -11.57 15.58 -11.28
C ASP A 94 -12.33 16.69 -10.50
N GLY A 95 -11.57 17.67 -9.98
CA GLY A 95 -12.10 18.79 -9.19
C GLY A 95 -12.24 18.52 -7.69
N ASP A 96 -11.96 17.29 -7.24
CA ASP A 96 -12.05 16.91 -5.83
C ASP A 96 -10.79 17.27 -5.03
N THR A 97 -10.93 17.26 -3.71
CA THR A 97 -9.85 17.51 -2.77
C THR A 97 -9.01 16.25 -2.50
N GLY A 98 -7.69 16.39 -2.60
CA GLY A 98 -6.74 15.30 -2.35
C GLY A 98 -5.67 15.67 -1.34
N TYR A 99 -5.36 14.78 -0.39
CA TYR A 99 -4.21 14.90 0.52
C TYR A 99 -3.27 13.71 0.35
N LEU A 100 -1.96 13.99 0.31
CA LEU A 100 -0.89 13.01 0.24
C LEU A 100 -0.16 12.91 1.59
N GLU A 101 -0.15 11.72 2.16
CA GLU A 101 0.45 11.41 3.45
C GLU A 101 1.59 10.42 3.23
N ILE A 102 2.83 10.81 3.50
CA ILE A 102 4.01 9.96 3.31
C ILE A 102 4.53 9.51 4.67
N TRP A 103 4.32 8.24 5.00
CA TRP A 103 4.78 7.60 6.23
C TRP A 103 6.11 6.87 6.01
N ILE A 104 7.10 7.19 6.83
CA ILE A 104 8.43 6.59 6.78
C ILE A 104 8.67 5.78 8.06
N ASP A 105 8.84 4.48 7.90
CA ASP A 105 9.29 3.60 8.97
C ASP A 105 10.83 3.57 9.06
N ARG A 106 11.35 3.07 10.17
CA ARG A 106 12.79 3.08 10.50
C ARG A 106 13.29 1.70 10.84
N LYS A 107 14.54 1.41 10.55
CA LYS A 107 15.15 0.14 10.94
C LYS A 107 15.31 0.11 12.46
N ASP A 108 14.84 -0.94 13.10
CA ASP A 108 15.14 -1.17 14.51
C ASP A 108 16.67 -1.23 14.73
N ASP A 109 17.12 -0.55 15.78
CA ASP A 109 18.53 -0.51 16.21
C ASP A 109 18.78 -1.37 17.45
N GLY A 110 17.77 -2.10 17.94
CA GLY A 110 17.88 -2.96 19.12
C GLY A 110 17.70 -2.21 20.44
N SER A 111 17.17 -0.97 20.41
CA SER A 111 16.85 -0.18 21.60
C SER A 111 15.73 -0.78 22.48
N GLY A 112 15.12 -1.88 22.03
CA GLY A 112 14.14 -2.68 22.77
C GLY A 112 12.70 -2.32 22.39
N ASP A 113 11.81 -3.31 22.53
CA ASP A 113 10.40 -3.18 22.16
C ASP A 113 9.73 -1.99 22.87
N GLY A 114 9.23 -1.05 22.07
CA GLY A 114 8.38 0.04 22.55
C GLY A 114 9.07 1.37 22.85
N LYS A 115 10.41 1.46 22.84
CA LYS A 115 11.12 2.74 23.01
C LYS A 115 11.23 3.49 21.68
N PRO A 116 11.14 4.84 21.68
CA PRO A 116 11.56 5.63 20.52
C PRO A 116 13.03 5.33 20.20
N GLY A 117 13.34 5.05 18.95
CA GLY A 117 14.65 4.53 18.55
C GLY A 117 14.62 3.95 17.13
N GLY A 118 15.79 3.63 16.58
CA GLY A 118 15.94 3.10 15.22
C GLY A 118 16.47 4.12 14.22
N ARG A 119 17.02 3.61 13.11
CA ARG A 119 17.68 4.41 12.05
C ARG A 119 16.75 4.68 10.89
N ILE A 120 16.59 5.96 10.55
CA ILE A 120 15.90 6.42 9.35
C ILE A 120 16.87 6.44 8.17
N ASN A 121 16.41 6.03 6.99
CA ASN A 121 17.14 6.23 5.76
C ASN A 121 17.05 7.70 5.32
N LEU A 122 18.18 8.41 5.33
CA LEU A 122 18.22 9.85 5.08
C LEU A 122 17.85 10.22 3.63
N ASP A 123 18.21 9.39 2.65
CA ASP A 123 17.86 9.64 1.25
C ASP A 123 16.34 9.54 1.03
N THR A 124 15.69 8.54 1.63
CA THR A 124 14.23 8.36 1.57
C THR A 124 13.53 9.54 2.27
N LEU A 125 14.03 9.96 3.44
CA LEU A 125 13.52 11.13 4.14
C LEU A 125 13.68 12.42 3.32
N LYS A 126 14.82 12.59 2.64
CA LYS A 126 15.08 13.72 1.77
C LYS A 126 14.06 13.75 0.63
N VAL A 127 13.91 12.66 -0.12
CA VAL A 127 12.92 12.54 -1.20
C VAL A 127 11.51 12.92 -0.72
N ALA A 128 11.07 12.36 0.41
CA ALA A 128 9.75 12.65 0.97
C ALA A 128 9.55 14.13 1.34
N ARG A 129 10.55 14.75 1.98
CA ARG A 129 10.46 16.15 2.46
C ARG A 129 10.60 17.18 1.34
N THR A 130 11.31 16.85 0.26
CA THR A 130 11.50 17.77 -0.87
C THR A 130 10.38 17.68 -1.90
N PHE A 131 9.61 16.59 -1.90
CA PHE A 131 8.50 16.43 -2.82
C PHE A 131 7.33 17.35 -2.48
N SER A 132 6.85 18.08 -3.49
CA SER A 132 5.65 18.91 -3.41
C SER A 132 4.64 18.37 -4.40
N TRP A 133 3.49 17.89 -3.91
CA TRP A 133 2.45 17.37 -4.78
C TRP A 133 1.67 18.53 -5.42
N SER A 134 1.58 18.54 -6.75
CA SER A 134 0.90 19.60 -7.49
C SER A 134 -0.62 19.56 -7.35
N ARG A 135 -1.19 18.44 -6.88
CA ARG A 135 -2.65 18.22 -6.83
C ARG A 135 -3.28 18.51 -5.47
N GLY A 136 -2.48 18.73 -4.42
CA GLY A 136 -3.01 18.86 -3.07
C GLY A 136 -1.94 19.02 -2.00
N ARG A 137 -2.35 18.90 -0.74
CA ARG A 137 -1.45 19.05 0.40
C ARG A 137 -0.62 17.78 0.60
N THR A 138 0.67 17.94 0.89
CA THR A 138 1.56 16.85 1.30
C THR A 138 1.90 16.97 2.79
N ARG A 139 1.93 15.84 3.52
CA ARG A 139 2.55 15.74 4.86
C ARG A 139 3.48 14.55 4.91
N VAL A 140 4.60 14.72 5.61
CA VAL A 140 5.57 13.65 5.88
C VAL A 140 5.48 13.28 7.35
N HIS A 141 5.26 11.99 7.61
CA HIS A 141 5.16 11.41 8.95
C HIS A 141 6.34 10.45 9.14
N VAL A 142 7.04 10.59 10.26
CA VAL A 142 8.18 9.73 10.59
C VAL A 142 7.83 8.95 11.84
N HIS A 143 7.76 7.62 11.74
CA HIS A 143 7.49 6.80 12.91
C HIS A 143 8.59 6.99 13.97
N LYS A 144 8.20 7.06 15.25
CA LYS A 144 9.13 7.22 16.39
C LYS A 144 9.92 5.95 16.71
N LYS A 145 9.40 4.78 16.32
CA LYS A 145 9.99 3.44 16.49
C LYS A 145 9.70 2.59 15.25
N ASN A 146 10.36 1.44 15.09
CA ASN A 146 9.98 0.49 14.04
C ASN A 146 8.56 -0.02 14.30
N VAL A 147 7.64 0.18 13.34
CA VAL A 147 6.27 -0.34 13.42
C VAL A 147 6.05 -1.55 12.51
N GLY A 148 6.99 -1.78 11.58
CA GLY A 148 6.93 -2.86 10.62
C GLY A 148 5.80 -2.70 9.61
N ILE A 149 5.75 -3.61 8.63
CA ILE A 149 4.76 -3.56 7.56
C ILE A 149 3.31 -3.69 8.07
N CYS A 150 3.05 -4.46 9.13
CA CYS A 150 1.71 -4.51 9.74
C CYS A 150 1.30 -3.16 10.32
N GLY A 151 2.16 -2.51 11.11
CA GLY A 151 1.83 -1.20 11.67
C GLY A 151 1.67 -0.14 10.57
N GLN A 152 2.53 -0.16 9.55
CA GLN A 152 2.39 0.76 8.43
C GLN A 152 1.06 0.59 7.68
N TRP A 153 0.64 -0.62 7.38
CA TRP A 153 -0.63 -0.85 6.69
C TRP A 153 -1.85 -0.57 7.58
N LEU A 154 -1.80 -0.94 8.85
CA LEU A 154 -2.98 -0.93 9.72
C LEU A 154 -3.15 0.36 10.52
N ASP A 155 -2.09 1.12 10.75
CA ASP A 155 -2.11 2.23 11.73
C ASP A 155 -1.95 3.62 11.11
N THR A 156 -1.73 3.73 9.79
CA THR A 156 -1.46 5.01 9.12
C THR A 156 -2.72 5.74 8.62
N TRP A 157 -3.87 5.06 8.60
CA TRP A 157 -5.17 5.66 8.32
C TRP A 157 -6.30 4.99 9.08
N ARG A 158 -7.06 5.80 9.81
CA ARG A 158 -8.30 5.41 10.50
C ARG A 158 -9.46 6.26 10.01
N PRO A 159 -10.43 5.68 9.29
CA PRO A 159 -11.59 6.42 8.84
C PRO A 159 -12.45 6.89 10.02
N ARG A 160 -13.19 7.98 9.80
CA ARG A 160 -14.31 8.35 10.67
C ARG A 160 -15.51 7.48 10.36
N ALA A 161 -16.32 7.18 11.37
CA ALA A 161 -17.59 6.50 11.14
C ALA A 161 -18.46 7.33 10.19
N GLY A 162 -18.98 6.71 9.12
CA GLY A 162 -19.82 7.39 8.12
C GLY A 162 -19.08 8.32 7.15
N THR A 163 -17.75 8.35 7.16
CA THR A 163 -16.96 9.18 6.22
C THR A 163 -17.24 8.86 4.76
N ARG A 164 -17.16 9.87 3.90
CA ARG A 164 -17.11 9.69 2.44
C ARG A 164 -15.69 9.74 1.88
N GLU A 165 -14.71 10.06 2.72
CA GLU A 165 -13.29 10.02 2.36
C GLU A 165 -12.87 8.62 1.89
N LEU A 166 -12.37 8.54 0.66
CA LEU A 166 -11.63 7.39 0.18
C LEU A 166 -10.18 7.47 0.67
N ALA A 167 -9.60 6.31 0.97
CA ALA A 167 -8.16 6.18 1.14
C ALA A 167 -7.57 5.25 0.09
N LEU A 168 -6.39 5.59 -0.43
CA LEU A 168 -5.58 4.76 -1.30
C LEU A 168 -4.23 4.49 -0.62
N LEU A 169 -3.99 3.25 -0.20
CA LEU A 169 -2.77 2.84 0.47
C LEU A 169 -1.78 2.25 -0.53
N LEU A 170 -0.54 2.75 -0.52
CA LEU A 170 0.49 2.41 -1.49
C LEU A 170 1.84 2.17 -0.82
N GLU A 171 2.46 1.04 -1.14
CA GLU A 171 3.88 0.82 -0.86
C GLU A 171 4.74 1.53 -1.91
N ASP A 172 5.96 1.92 -1.53
CA ASP A 172 6.88 2.67 -2.41
C ASP A 172 7.28 1.96 -3.71
N ASP A 173 6.98 0.66 -3.89
CA ASP A 173 7.21 -0.09 -5.13
C ASP A 173 5.99 -0.22 -6.05
N VAL A 174 4.85 0.37 -5.67
CA VAL A 174 3.70 0.52 -6.54
C VAL A 174 3.81 1.84 -7.30
N ILE A 175 3.33 1.88 -8.54
CA ILE A 175 3.01 3.13 -9.26
C ILE A 175 1.59 3.04 -9.79
N VAL A 176 0.97 4.20 -10.07
CA VAL A 176 -0.44 4.26 -10.45
C VAL A 176 -0.66 5.05 -11.74
N SER A 177 -1.75 4.72 -12.44
CA SER A 177 -2.24 5.50 -13.58
C SER A 177 -2.72 6.88 -13.13
N PRO A 178 -2.60 7.93 -13.98
CA PRO A 178 -3.31 9.21 -13.79
C PRO A 178 -4.79 9.07 -13.44
N PHE A 179 -5.46 8.02 -13.94
CA PHE A 179 -6.90 7.81 -13.75
C PHE A 179 -7.24 6.83 -12.62
N ALA A 180 -6.28 6.47 -11.77
CA ALA A 180 -6.51 5.58 -10.65
C ALA A 180 -7.63 6.09 -9.71
N TYR A 181 -7.58 7.38 -9.35
CA TYR A 181 -8.62 7.98 -8.50
C TYR A 181 -9.98 8.03 -9.19
N ARG A 182 -10.03 8.41 -10.48
CA ARG A 182 -11.27 8.44 -11.26
C ARG A 182 -12.00 7.09 -11.23
N TRP A 183 -11.26 5.99 -11.38
CA TRP A 183 -11.84 4.65 -11.26
C TRP A 183 -12.31 4.36 -9.82
N LEU A 184 -11.50 4.67 -8.80
CA LEU A 184 -11.85 4.47 -7.38
C LEU A 184 -13.11 5.24 -6.97
N LYS A 185 -13.21 6.52 -7.35
CA LYS A 185 -14.38 7.36 -7.13
C LYS A 185 -15.63 6.73 -7.74
N ALA A 186 -15.54 6.28 -8.99
CA ALA A 186 -16.67 5.70 -9.71
C ALA A 186 -17.11 4.36 -9.12
N VAL A 187 -16.17 3.45 -8.80
CA VAL A 187 -16.49 2.12 -8.25
C VAL A 187 -17.04 2.24 -6.82
N HIS A 188 -16.51 3.16 -6.02
CA HIS A 188 -17.03 3.44 -4.68
C HIS A 188 -18.44 4.04 -4.76
N ARG A 189 -18.68 5.00 -5.65
CA ARG A 189 -20.03 5.53 -5.86
C ARG A 189 -21.04 4.45 -6.24
N LYS A 190 -20.62 3.45 -7.03
CA LYS A 190 -21.50 2.35 -7.49
C LYS A 190 -21.72 1.27 -6.42
N TYR A 191 -20.72 0.94 -5.61
CA TYR A 191 -20.77 -0.25 -4.73
C TYR A 191 -20.51 0.03 -3.25
N GLY A 192 -20.20 1.27 -2.86
CA GLY A 192 -19.84 1.63 -1.48
C GLY A 192 -20.97 1.55 -0.47
N PHE A 193 -22.21 1.35 -0.90
CA PHE A 193 -23.32 1.05 0.01
C PHE A 193 -23.39 -0.44 0.39
N ARG A 194 -22.64 -1.32 -0.28
CA ARG A 194 -22.71 -2.76 -0.06
C ARG A 194 -21.96 -3.15 1.21
N SER A 195 -22.63 -3.90 2.08
CA SER A 195 -22.04 -4.43 3.32
C SER A 195 -21.03 -5.55 3.09
N ASP A 196 -21.06 -6.20 1.92
CA ASP A 196 -20.16 -7.30 1.55
C ASP A 196 -18.85 -6.83 0.89
N VAL A 197 -18.56 -5.52 0.87
CA VAL A 197 -17.34 -4.97 0.27
C VAL A 197 -16.30 -4.64 1.35
N ALA A 198 -15.15 -5.30 1.30
CA ALA A 198 -13.98 -5.01 2.14
C ALA A 198 -13.19 -3.79 1.63
N GLY A 199 -13.22 -3.55 0.32
CA GLY A 199 -12.50 -2.47 -0.34
C GLY A 199 -12.38 -2.70 -1.84
N TYR A 200 -11.55 -1.89 -2.47
CA TYR A 200 -11.33 -1.84 -3.91
C TYR A 200 -9.83 -2.02 -4.19
N THR A 201 -9.47 -2.56 -5.34
CA THR A 201 -8.07 -2.68 -5.73
C THR A 201 -7.82 -2.25 -7.17
N LEU A 202 -6.76 -1.44 -7.33
CA LEU A 202 -6.20 -1.07 -8.61
C LEU A 202 -5.41 -2.22 -9.25
N GLN A 203 -5.20 -3.32 -8.54
CA GLN A 203 -4.48 -4.49 -9.01
C GLN A 203 -5.27 -5.26 -10.08
N SER A 204 -4.66 -5.47 -11.24
CA SER A 204 -5.16 -6.41 -12.26
C SER A 204 -4.09 -7.44 -12.66
N GLU A 205 -2.84 -7.29 -12.23
CA GLU A 205 -1.80 -8.27 -12.46
C GLU A 205 -1.71 -9.29 -11.32
N GLN A 206 -1.33 -10.53 -11.67
CA GLN A 206 -1.08 -11.62 -10.72
C GLN A 206 -2.24 -11.92 -9.75
N VAL A 207 -3.47 -11.83 -10.26
CA VAL A 207 -4.67 -12.27 -9.55
C VAL A 207 -4.72 -13.80 -9.66
N ASN A 208 -4.34 -14.46 -8.57
CA ASN A 208 -4.22 -15.92 -8.47
C ASN A 208 -5.20 -16.44 -7.43
N GLN A 209 -5.58 -17.71 -7.59
CA GLN A 209 -6.37 -18.46 -6.62
C GLN A 209 -5.56 -18.68 -5.34
N ALA A 210 -6.16 -18.44 -4.19
CA ALA A 210 -5.55 -18.52 -2.86
C ALA A 210 -5.32 -19.96 -2.37
N ASN A 211 -5.79 -20.97 -3.12
CA ASN A 211 -5.49 -22.39 -2.89
C ASN A 211 -4.23 -22.87 -3.65
N GLY A 212 -3.69 -22.07 -4.58
CA GLY A 212 -2.53 -22.44 -5.40
C GLY A 212 -2.84 -23.21 -6.68
N SER A 213 -4.10 -23.24 -7.12
CA SER A 213 -4.51 -23.89 -8.37
C SER A 213 -4.26 -23.05 -9.62
N GLY A 214 -3.61 -21.88 -9.49
CA GLY A 214 -3.15 -21.06 -10.61
C GLY A 214 -3.79 -19.67 -10.67
N ALA A 215 -3.81 -19.08 -11.88
CA ALA A 215 -4.43 -17.79 -12.12
C ALA A 215 -5.96 -17.85 -11.93
N LEU A 216 -6.56 -16.76 -11.47
CA LEU A 216 -8.02 -16.65 -11.41
C LEU A 216 -8.58 -16.50 -12.83
N VAL A 217 -9.60 -17.29 -13.17
CA VAL A 217 -10.36 -17.12 -14.41
C VAL A 217 -11.41 -16.02 -14.18
N ARG A 218 -11.17 -14.85 -14.77
CA ARG A 218 -11.96 -13.63 -14.56
C ARG A 218 -13.14 -13.55 -15.54
N PRO A 219 -14.19 -12.78 -15.23
CA PRO A 219 -15.23 -12.49 -16.21
C PRO A 219 -14.63 -11.77 -17.41
N LYS A 220 -15.19 -12.01 -18.60
CA LYS A 220 -14.76 -11.36 -19.85
C LYS A 220 -15.62 -10.14 -20.21
N ASP A 221 -16.76 -9.99 -19.55
CA ASP A 221 -17.83 -9.05 -19.87
C ASP A 221 -18.10 -8.02 -18.76
N GLN A 222 -17.46 -8.15 -17.59
CA GLN A 222 -17.58 -7.20 -16.49
C GLN A 222 -16.27 -6.46 -16.25
N VAL A 223 -16.31 -5.12 -16.26
CA VAL A 223 -15.14 -4.24 -16.00
C VAL A 223 -14.69 -4.24 -14.54
N ALA A 224 -15.44 -4.91 -13.66
CA ALA A 224 -15.07 -5.21 -12.27
C ALA A 224 -15.67 -6.56 -11.85
N PHE A 225 -15.12 -7.17 -10.80
CA PHE A 225 -15.68 -8.37 -10.17
C PHE A 225 -15.33 -8.39 -8.66
N LEU A 226 -15.98 -9.27 -7.91
CA LEU A 226 -15.71 -9.48 -6.49
C LEU A 226 -14.80 -10.70 -6.30
N TYR A 227 -13.80 -10.59 -5.43
CA TYR A 227 -12.94 -11.73 -5.06
C TYR A 227 -12.63 -11.70 -3.57
N LYS A 228 -12.70 -12.85 -2.90
CA LYS A 228 -12.43 -12.95 -1.45
C LYS A 228 -10.99 -12.60 -1.08
N LEU A 229 -10.02 -12.87 -1.95
CA LEU A 229 -8.63 -12.51 -1.68
C LEU A 229 -8.43 -10.99 -1.87
N ILE A 230 -7.64 -10.40 -0.98
CA ILE A 230 -7.25 -8.99 -1.10
C ILE A 230 -6.21 -8.76 -2.21
N GLY A 231 -6.37 -7.67 -2.96
CA GLY A 231 -5.37 -7.15 -3.88
C GLY A 231 -4.63 -5.96 -3.27
N SER A 232 -3.41 -6.18 -2.78
CA SER A 232 -2.66 -5.18 -2.02
C SER A 232 -1.92 -4.14 -2.89
N TRP A 233 -1.90 -4.30 -4.21
CA TRP A 233 -1.25 -3.34 -5.11
C TRP A 233 -2.21 -2.22 -5.48
N GLY A 234 -2.21 -1.16 -4.68
CA GLY A 234 -3.19 -0.07 -4.78
C GLY A 234 -4.52 -0.44 -4.15
N PHE A 235 -4.50 -0.84 -2.88
CA PHE A 235 -5.70 -1.16 -2.12
C PHE A 235 -6.34 0.12 -1.57
N ALA A 236 -7.63 0.26 -1.81
CA ALA A 236 -8.47 1.31 -1.26
C ALA A 236 -9.51 0.67 -0.32
N PRO A 237 -9.27 0.66 1.00
CA PRO A 237 -10.18 0.03 1.95
C PRO A 237 -11.58 0.66 1.93
N HIS A 238 -12.62 -0.16 2.09
CA HIS A 238 -13.96 0.36 2.35
C HIS A 238 -13.99 0.96 3.77
N PRO A 239 -14.34 2.24 3.97
CA PRO A 239 -14.15 2.91 5.26
C PRO A 239 -14.81 2.20 6.44
N GLY A 240 -16.07 1.79 6.29
CA GLY A 240 -16.79 1.07 7.36
C GLY A 240 -16.20 -0.31 7.66
N SER A 241 -15.82 -1.05 6.62
CA SER A 241 -15.29 -2.41 6.74
C SER A 241 -13.89 -2.40 7.35
N TRP A 242 -13.08 -1.41 6.97
CA TRP A 242 -11.73 -1.19 7.49
C TRP A 242 -11.73 -0.75 8.95
N LEU A 243 -12.62 0.16 9.34
CA LEU A 243 -12.78 0.56 10.74
C LEU A 243 -13.07 -0.66 11.63
N ALA A 244 -14.04 -1.48 11.22
CA ALA A 244 -14.43 -2.68 11.95
C ALA A 244 -13.29 -3.73 11.98
N PHE A 245 -12.57 -3.89 10.87
CA PHE A 245 -11.41 -4.76 10.78
C PHE A 245 -10.28 -4.32 11.71
N GLN A 246 -9.94 -3.02 11.74
CA GLN A 246 -8.93 -2.47 12.65
C GLN A 246 -9.31 -2.73 14.11
N ASP A 247 -10.56 -2.43 14.48
CA ASP A 247 -11.04 -2.63 15.86
C ASP A 247 -10.98 -4.10 16.28
N TRP A 248 -11.38 -5.01 15.38
CA TRP A 248 -11.24 -6.45 15.59
C TRP A 248 -9.76 -6.86 15.70
N TYR A 249 -8.92 -6.43 14.78
CA TYR A 249 -7.50 -6.79 14.71
C TYR A 249 -6.77 -6.40 15.99
N HIS A 250 -6.88 -5.14 16.43
CA HIS A 250 -6.19 -4.69 17.64
C HIS A 250 -6.73 -5.37 18.90
N ARG A 251 -8.04 -5.65 18.96
CA ARG A 251 -8.63 -6.39 20.08
C ARG A 251 -8.11 -7.83 20.15
N VAL A 252 -8.08 -8.53 19.02
CA VAL A 252 -7.70 -9.95 18.96
C VAL A 252 -6.18 -10.12 19.08
N ARG A 253 -5.38 -9.27 18.42
CA ARG A 253 -3.91 -9.31 18.48
C ARG A 253 -3.39 -9.16 19.91
N ARG A 254 -4.00 -8.31 20.73
CA ARG A 254 -3.65 -8.13 22.15
C ARG A 254 -3.74 -9.42 22.97
N GLN A 255 -4.49 -10.42 22.53
CA GLN A 255 -4.61 -11.71 23.22
C GLN A 255 -3.43 -12.66 22.92
N GLY A 256 -2.63 -12.40 21.87
CA GLY A 256 -1.39 -13.12 21.53
C GLY A 256 -1.51 -14.57 21.03
N ARG A 257 -2.65 -15.24 21.26
CA ARG A 257 -2.83 -16.67 20.94
C ARG A 257 -3.54 -16.93 19.61
N PHE A 258 -4.18 -15.91 19.06
CA PHE A 258 -4.99 -16.07 17.86
C PHE A 258 -4.11 -16.32 16.63
N ARG A 259 -4.59 -17.16 15.72
CA ARG A 259 -3.96 -17.47 14.43
C ARG A 259 -4.98 -17.35 13.31
N PRO A 260 -4.80 -16.43 12.34
CA PRO A 260 -5.77 -16.14 11.29
C PRO A 260 -5.78 -17.21 10.18
N TYR A 261 -5.77 -18.51 10.51
CA TYR A 261 -5.75 -19.56 9.49
C TYR A 261 -7.09 -19.68 8.76
N VAL A 262 -7.05 -19.84 7.44
CA VAL A 262 -8.23 -20.05 6.59
C VAL A 262 -7.98 -21.27 5.71
N ALA A 263 -8.73 -22.35 5.95
CA ALA A 263 -8.54 -23.63 5.25
C ALA A 263 -8.74 -23.49 3.73
N ARG A 264 -9.71 -22.67 3.32
CA ARG A 264 -10.07 -22.43 1.90
C ARG A 264 -9.07 -21.55 1.17
N ALA A 265 -8.28 -20.75 1.90
CA ALA A 265 -7.13 -20.01 1.39
C ALA A 265 -5.82 -20.75 1.71
N SER A 266 -5.76 -22.04 1.33
CA SER A 266 -4.74 -22.98 1.80
C SER A 266 -3.29 -22.57 1.49
N LEU A 267 -3.02 -21.95 0.34
CA LEU A 267 -1.68 -21.49 -0.02
C LEU A 267 -1.24 -20.32 0.86
N ILE A 268 -2.14 -19.35 1.07
CA ILE A 268 -1.88 -18.18 1.90
C ILE A 268 -1.66 -18.59 3.36
N THR A 269 -2.49 -19.50 3.87
CA THR A 269 -2.33 -20.11 5.21
C THR A 269 -1.00 -20.85 5.34
N LYS A 270 -0.58 -21.61 4.30
CA LYS A 270 0.73 -22.28 4.28
C LYS A 270 1.88 -21.27 4.37
N TRP A 271 1.80 -20.16 3.65
CA TRP A 271 2.80 -19.09 3.73
C TRP A 271 2.87 -18.47 5.12
N TYR A 272 1.72 -18.16 5.71
CA TYR A 272 1.67 -17.60 7.06
C TYR A 272 2.33 -18.56 8.08
N ARG A 273 2.03 -19.86 8.03
CA ARG A 273 2.68 -20.87 8.89
C ARG A 273 4.19 -20.92 8.72
N MET A 274 4.70 -20.77 7.49
CA MET A 274 6.15 -20.70 7.25
C MET A 274 6.78 -19.42 7.82
N PHE A 275 6.07 -18.30 7.82
CA PHE A 275 6.53 -17.07 8.46
C PHE A 275 6.49 -17.19 9.98
N GLU A 276 5.46 -17.80 10.56
CA GLU A 276 5.41 -18.09 11.99
C GLU A 276 6.58 -18.96 12.46
N ALA A 277 6.91 -20.02 11.71
CA ALA A 277 8.06 -20.87 12.02
C ALA A 277 9.40 -20.11 12.01
N LYS A 278 9.45 -18.93 11.39
CA LYS A 278 10.60 -18.02 11.32
C LYS A 278 10.44 -16.76 12.17
N GLN A 279 9.34 -16.64 12.93
CA GLN A 279 9.00 -15.44 13.70
C GLN A 279 8.84 -14.17 12.83
N LEU A 280 8.36 -14.34 11.60
CA LEU A 280 8.13 -13.27 10.61
C LEU A 280 6.65 -13.02 10.32
N GLN A 281 5.73 -13.62 11.07
CA GLN A 281 4.28 -13.52 10.83
C GLN A 281 3.74 -12.08 10.93
N GLU A 282 4.42 -11.21 11.69
CA GLU A 282 4.14 -9.77 11.77
C GLU A 282 4.48 -9.01 10.46
N THR A 283 4.95 -9.73 9.43
CA THR A 283 5.15 -9.19 8.09
C THR A 283 3.96 -9.41 7.14
N MET A 284 2.92 -10.14 7.59
CA MET A 284 1.84 -10.61 6.72
C MET A 284 0.47 -10.18 7.25
N TRP A 285 0.22 -8.86 7.24
CA TRP A 285 -1.07 -8.28 7.63
C TRP A 285 -2.24 -8.83 6.79
N THR A 286 -1.97 -9.16 5.53
CA THR A 286 -2.96 -9.67 4.58
C THR A 286 -3.61 -10.97 5.05
N MET A 287 -2.91 -11.80 5.83
CA MET A 287 -3.53 -13.01 6.40
C MET A 287 -4.64 -12.67 7.40
N TRP A 288 -4.46 -11.62 8.20
CA TRP A 288 -5.49 -11.15 9.13
C TRP A 288 -6.71 -10.62 8.38
N HIS A 289 -6.47 -9.87 7.31
CA HIS A 289 -7.55 -9.39 6.45
C HIS A 289 -8.27 -10.55 5.74
N VAL A 290 -7.54 -11.54 5.22
CA VAL A 290 -8.11 -12.75 4.60
C VAL A 290 -9.00 -13.50 5.57
N TYR A 291 -8.56 -13.71 6.81
CA TYR A 291 -9.39 -14.31 7.85
C TYR A 291 -10.64 -13.49 8.14
N TYR A 292 -10.49 -12.17 8.29
CA TYR A 292 -11.62 -11.29 8.56
C TYR A 292 -12.65 -11.32 7.42
N SER A 293 -12.19 -11.22 6.17
CA SER A 293 -13.03 -11.33 4.98
C SER A 293 -13.73 -12.68 4.85
N ASP A 294 -13.05 -13.79 5.19
CA ASP A 294 -13.66 -15.12 5.24
C ASP A 294 -14.79 -15.18 6.26
N LYS A 295 -14.53 -14.68 7.48
CA LYS A 295 -15.47 -14.72 8.61
C LYS A 295 -16.73 -13.89 8.38
N TYR A 296 -16.60 -12.73 7.72
CA TYR A 296 -17.70 -11.78 7.54
C TYR A 296 -18.23 -11.71 6.10
N ASP A 297 -17.90 -12.72 5.28
CA ASP A 297 -18.28 -12.82 3.87
C ASP A 297 -18.00 -11.55 3.05
N LEU A 298 -16.82 -10.95 3.27
CA LEU A 298 -16.41 -9.74 2.57
C LEU A 298 -15.58 -10.06 1.33
N PHE A 299 -15.71 -9.20 0.34
CA PHE A 299 -15.04 -9.30 -0.94
C PHE A 299 -14.30 -8.01 -1.28
N THR A 300 -13.20 -8.13 -2.00
CA THR A 300 -12.54 -6.98 -2.64
C THR A 300 -13.10 -6.80 -4.05
N VAL A 301 -13.45 -5.57 -4.42
CA VAL A 301 -13.82 -5.24 -5.81
C VAL A 301 -12.53 -5.05 -6.62
N TYR A 302 -12.29 -5.92 -7.59
CA TYR A 302 -11.17 -5.84 -8.51
C TYR A 302 -11.54 -5.06 -9.76
N ASN A 303 -10.63 -4.22 -10.25
CA ASN A 303 -10.73 -3.74 -11.62
C ASN A 303 -10.42 -4.88 -12.59
N ASN A 304 -11.16 -4.91 -13.70
CA ASN A 304 -11.07 -5.97 -14.70
C ASN A 304 -11.05 -5.41 -16.12
N ILE A 305 -10.56 -4.18 -16.27
CA ILE A 305 -10.56 -3.46 -17.53
C ILE A 305 -9.79 -4.24 -18.60
N GLN A 306 -8.61 -4.79 -18.27
CA GLN A 306 -7.80 -5.60 -19.20
C GLN A 306 -8.56 -6.79 -19.80
N ALA A 307 -9.40 -7.46 -19.01
CA ALA A 307 -10.12 -8.64 -19.47
C ALA A 307 -11.24 -8.28 -20.46
N VAL A 308 -11.89 -7.14 -20.26
CA VAL A 308 -12.98 -6.67 -21.13
C VAL A 308 -12.45 -6.02 -22.41
N THR A 309 -11.36 -5.27 -22.33
CA THR A 309 -10.75 -4.63 -23.50
C THR A 309 -9.86 -5.56 -24.31
N ASN A 310 -9.56 -6.75 -23.78
CA ASN A 310 -8.55 -7.66 -24.30
C ASN A 310 -7.19 -6.96 -24.56
N SER A 311 -6.86 -5.96 -23.74
CA SER A 311 -5.63 -5.18 -23.84
C SER A 311 -4.79 -5.36 -22.58
N ALA A 312 -3.61 -5.94 -22.76
CA ALA A 312 -2.63 -6.08 -21.70
C ALA A 312 -2.07 -4.72 -21.24
N ASP A 313 -2.25 -3.65 -22.02
CA ASP A 313 -1.64 -2.33 -21.81
C ASP A 313 -2.56 -1.36 -21.06
N ILE A 314 -3.48 -1.89 -20.24
CA ILE A 314 -4.42 -1.09 -19.44
C ILE A 314 -4.34 -1.48 -17.97
N LEU A 315 -3.37 -0.87 -17.28
CA LEU A 315 -3.17 -1.05 -15.83
C LEU A 315 -3.51 0.22 -15.06
N LEU A 316 -4.25 0.10 -13.96
CA LEU A 316 -4.45 1.20 -13.02
C LEU A 316 -3.34 1.28 -11.97
N SER A 317 -2.65 0.18 -11.70
CA SER A 317 -1.45 0.13 -10.88
C SER A 317 -0.49 -0.94 -11.37
N VAL A 318 0.80 -0.74 -11.10
CA VAL A 318 1.88 -1.71 -11.35
C VAL A 318 2.70 -1.83 -10.08
N ASN A 319 2.97 -3.07 -9.65
CA ASN A 319 4.01 -3.32 -8.67
C ASN A 319 5.33 -3.58 -9.42
N ARG A 320 6.33 -2.74 -9.16
CA ARG A 320 7.63 -2.78 -9.85
C ARG A 320 8.57 -3.86 -9.31
N MET A 321 8.10 -4.65 -8.34
CA MET A 321 8.79 -5.79 -7.75
C MET A 321 10.22 -5.47 -7.34
N GLU A 322 10.38 -4.30 -6.73
CA GLU A 322 11.69 -3.80 -6.31
C GLU A 322 12.28 -4.74 -5.24
N PRO A 323 13.62 -4.93 -5.21
CA PRO A 323 14.25 -5.77 -4.19
C PRO A 323 13.84 -5.37 -2.77
N GLY A 324 13.56 -6.35 -1.92
CA GLY A 324 13.04 -6.14 -0.58
C GLY A 324 12.46 -7.40 0.05
N LEU A 325 11.43 -7.22 0.89
CA LEU A 325 10.78 -8.31 1.63
C LEU A 325 10.24 -9.42 0.71
N HIS A 326 9.67 -9.05 -0.44
CA HIS A 326 8.98 -9.97 -1.33
C HIS A 326 9.83 -10.46 -2.50
N PHE A 327 10.84 -9.69 -2.91
CA PHE A 327 11.68 -10.00 -4.08
C PHE A 327 13.16 -9.85 -3.73
N GLN A 328 13.96 -10.89 -4.00
CA GLN A 328 15.41 -10.81 -3.77
C GLN A 328 16.15 -10.03 -4.87
N ARG A 329 15.53 -9.88 -6.05
CA ARG A 329 16.07 -9.19 -7.22
C ARG A 329 14.93 -8.49 -7.96
N LYS A 330 15.24 -7.38 -8.64
CA LYS A 330 14.28 -6.67 -9.49
C LYS A 330 13.74 -7.62 -10.56
N ARG A 331 12.42 -7.64 -10.73
CA ARG A 331 11.75 -8.38 -11.81
C ARG A 331 11.27 -7.41 -12.90
N SER A 332 10.55 -7.93 -13.89
CA SER A 332 9.95 -7.15 -14.97
C SER A 332 9.09 -6.02 -14.39
N ASP A 333 9.32 -4.82 -14.90
CA ASP A 333 8.60 -3.60 -14.60
C ASP A 333 7.66 -3.35 -15.80
N SER A 334 6.35 -3.31 -15.57
CA SER A 334 5.31 -3.12 -16.60
C SER A 334 4.73 -1.69 -16.60
N SER A 335 5.49 -0.73 -16.07
CA SER A 335 5.06 0.67 -15.92
C SER A 335 4.59 1.34 -17.23
N GLU A 336 5.09 0.87 -18.37
CA GLU A 336 4.67 1.31 -19.71
C GLU A 336 3.19 1.01 -20.00
N LYS A 337 2.64 -0.01 -19.35
CA LYS A 337 1.25 -0.48 -19.50
C LYS A 337 0.25 0.26 -18.62
N LEU A 338 0.69 1.27 -17.86
CA LEU A 338 -0.23 2.11 -17.12
C LEU A 338 -1.16 2.85 -18.07
N LEU A 339 -2.44 2.89 -17.72
CA LEU A 339 -3.47 3.57 -18.49
C LEU A 339 -3.17 5.08 -18.58
N ARG A 340 -3.03 5.61 -19.80
CA ARG A 340 -2.74 7.04 -20.07
C ARG A 340 -3.84 7.79 -20.81
N VAL A 341 -4.82 7.07 -21.35
CA VAL A 341 -6.00 7.64 -22.01
C VAL A 341 -7.27 7.06 -21.37
N TRP A 342 -8.18 7.93 -20.96
CA TRP A 342 -9.42 7.50 -20.31
C TRP A 342 -10.48 7.13 -21.35
N SER A 343 -11.24 6.05 -21.08
CA SER A 343 -12.50 5.74 -21.76
C SER A 343 -13.64 5.71 -20.73
N PRO A 344 -14.81 6.31 -21.03
CA PRO A 344 -16.01 6.15 -20.22
C PRO A 344 -16.44 4.68 -20.01
N ASP A 345 -16.03 3.77 -20.91
CA ASP A 345 -16.37 2.35 -20.81
C ASP A 345 -15.74 1.67 -19.60
N TYR A 346 -14.64 2.20 -19.06
CA TYR A 346 -13.92 1.63 -17.92
C TYR A 346 -14.68 1.73 -16.59
N VAL A 347 -15.80 2.46 -16.58
CA VAL A 347 -16.70 2.62 -15.43
C VAL A 347 -18.14 2.21 -15.76
N LYS A 348 -18.36 1.47 -16.85
CA LYS A 348 -19.64 0.80 -17.15
C LYS A 348 -19.84 -0.42 -16.23
N PHE A 349 -20.00 -0.14 -14.94
CA PHE A 349 -20.16 -1.16 -13.92
C PHE A 349 -21.53 -1.84 -14.01
N PRO A 350 -21.61 -3.18 -13.94
CA PRO A 350 -22.90 -3.89 -13.90
C PRO A 350 -23.65 -3.59 -12.60
N ASP A 351 -24.94 -3.93 -12.53
CA ASP A 351 -25.69 -3.84 -11.25
C ASP A 351 -25.30 -4.98 -10.29
N SER A 352 -24.95 -6.13 -10.85
CA SER A 352 -24.50 -7.31 -10.11
C SER A 352 -23.11 -7.75 -10.56
N LEU A 353 -22.18 -7.84 -9.60
CA LEU A 353 -20.83 -8.36 -9.82
C LEU A 353 -20.80 -9.88 -9.64
N LEU A 354 -20.09 -10.58 -10.51
CA LEU A 354 -19.70 -11.97 -10.23
C LEU A 354 -18.74 -11.98 -9.03
N ALA A 355 -18.99 -12.90 -8.11
CA ALA A 355 -18.18 -13.08 -6.90
C ALA A 355 -17.42 -14.40 -6.96
N TYR A 356 -16.14 -14.34 -6.63
CA TYR A 356 -15.24 -15.47 -6.65
C TYR A 356 -14.74 -15.80 -5.24
N ASP A 357 -14.76 -17.08 -4.90
CA ASP A 357 -14.18 -17.60 -3.67
C ASP A 357 -12.66 -17.77 -3.81
N PHE A 358 -11.97 -18.12 -2.72
CA PHE A 358 -10.52 -18.29 -2.64
C PHE A 358 -9.95 -19.29 -3.67
N ASP A 359 -10.73 -20.29 -4.08
CA ASP A 359 -10.36 -21.26 -5.12
C ASP A 359 -10.77 -20.82 -6.53
N GLY A 360 -11.26 -19.61 -6.71
CA GLY A 360 -11.73 -19.09 -7.98
C GLY A 360 -13.03 -19.70 -8.49
N SER A 361 -13.73 -20.50 -7.69
CA SER A 361 -15.12 -20.87 -7.98
C SER A 361 -16.04 -19.66 -7.78
N LEU A 362 -17.21 -19.68 -8.42
CA LEU A 362 -18.24 -18.68 -8.14
C LEU A 362 -18.74 -18.85 -6.70
N ALA A 363 -18.64 -17.78 -5.91
CA ALA A 363 -19.16 -17.76 -4.56
C ALA A 363 -20.69 -17.85 -4.63
N THR A 364 -21.25 -18.94 -4.10
CA THR A 364 -22.68 -19.01 -3.83
C THR A 364 -22.95 -18.12 -2.63
N LYS A 365 -23.59 -16.97 -2.86
CA LYS A 365 -24.07 -16.17 -1.74
C LYS A 365 -25.04 -17.04 -0.95
N HIS A 366 -24.76 -17.28 0.33
CA HIS A 366 -25.83 -17.64 1.23
C HIS A 366 -26.75 -16.43 1.27
N SER A 367 -27.95 -16.55 0.72
CA SER A 367 -29.00 -15.55 0.86
C SER A 367 -29.10 -15.21 2.35
N ALA A 368 -28.78 -13.97 2.70
CA ALA A 368 -29.03 -13.44 4.03
C ALA A 368 -30.53 -13.21 4.23
#